data_AF-A0A317CMD8-F1
#
_entry.id   AF-A0A317CMD8-F1
#
_cell.length_a   1.000
_cell.length_b   1.000
_cell.length_c   1.000
_cell.angle_alpha   90.00
_cell.angle_beta   90.00
_cell.angle_gamma   90.00
#
_symmetry.space_group_name_H-M   'P 1'
#
loop_
_entity.id
_entity.type
_entity.pdbx_description
1 polymer ?
#
loop_
_entity_poly.entity_id
_entity_poly.type
_entity_poly.pdbx_seq_one_letter_code
_entity_poly.pdbx_strand_id
1 'polypeptide(L)'
;MILSMEQFERDQQEILDLYLDNKIGERHLITKAPTWNNYKASYRPLVEYAKQHKMPVIAANAPGDIIRCIGKTGSKYLDKLPAKKRQLVAAEAFIDVDGYSDKFFGVMGLTGHVKTTSRLYQSYQAQLARDNTMAESINQALKQSPNAQVIHLNGSFHSADHLGTVGALKRLNPAINVVVITPVHTGQLVDYKKKHQLKNDYFYLLNQQPKDFVSVKNMKVAHKAMFAKSAEKAKLCE
;
A
#
# COMPACT_ATOMS: atom_id res chain seq x y z
N MET A 1 -0.39 -2.82 -21.17
CA MET A 1 -1.00 -2.62 -19.83
C MET A 1 -0.09 -3.28 -18.81
N ILE A 2 0.03 -2.69 -17.62
CA ILE A 2 0.91 -3.15 -16.53
C ILE A 2 0.06 -3.33 -15.28
N LEU A 3 0.24 -4.44 -14.56
CA LEU A 3 -0.32 -4.63 -13.23
C LEU A 3 0.69 -4.15 -12.20
N SER A 4 0.30 -3.32 -11.25
CA SER A 4 1.14 -2.87 -10.14
C SER A 4 0.45 -3.23 -8.84
N MET A 5 1.18 -3.77 -7.87
CA MET A 5 0.57 -4.37 -6.68
C MET A 5 1.26 -3.92 -5.39
N GLU A 6 0.48 -3.41 -4.44
CA GLU A 6 0.91 -3.16 -3.06
C GLU A 6 1.32 -4.46 -2.34
N GLN A 7 0.75 -5.59 -2.77
CA GLN A 7 0.92 -6.89 -2.12
C GLN A 7 2.32 -7.48 -2.28
N PHE A 8 3.10 -6.96 -3.23
CA PHE A 8 4.48 -7.34 -3.48
C PHE A 8 5.42 -6.17 -3.17
N GLU A 9 6.54 -6.47 -2.52
CA GLU A 9 7.55 -5.51 -2.10
C GLU A 9 8.68 -5.44 -3.14
N ARG A 10 9.33 -4.27 -3.32
CA ARG A 10 10.31 -4.05 -4.40
C ARG A 10 11.45 -5.08 -4.43
N ASP A 11 11.88 -5.60 -3.28
CA ASP A 11 12.91 -6.63 -3.17
C ASP A 11 12.45 -8.02 -3.66
N GLN A 12 11.16 -8.18 -3.93
CA GLN A 12 10.54 -9.40 -4.43
C GLN A 12 10.42 -9.43 -5.95
N GLN A 13 10.74 -8.32 -6.66
CA GLN A 13 10.53 -8.19 -8.10
C GLN A 13 11.20 -9.31 -8.89
N GLU A 14 12.44 -9.68 -8.57
CA GLU A 14 13.18 -10.74 -9.27
C GLU A 14 12.47 -12.10 -9.17
N ILE A 15 11.99 -12.47 -7.97
CA ILE A 15 11.25 -13.72 -7.75
C ILE A 15 9.90 -13.68 -8.47
N LEU A 16 9.23 -12.53 -8.47
CA LEU A 16 7.98 -12.33 -9.20
C LEU A 16 8.20 -12.53 -10.70
N ASP A 17 9.23 -11.92 -11.28
CA ASP A 17 9.55 -12.04 -12.71
C ASP A 17 9.86 -13.49 -13.10
N LEU A 18 10.66 -14.22 -12.30
CA LEU A 18 10.90 -15.65 -12.50
C LEU A 18 9.60 -16.47 -12.51
N TYR A 19 8.62 -16.09 -11.69
CA TYR A 19 7.32 -16.75 -11.67
C TYR A 19 6.50 -16.45 -12.92
N LEU A 20 6.46 -15.18 -13.35
CA LEU A 20 5.77 -14.76 -14.58
C LEU A 20 6.37 -15.45 -15.82
N ASP A 21 7.69 -15.65 -15.84
CA ASP A 21 8.42 -16.30 -16.93
C ASP A 21 8.39 -17.84 -16.88
N ASN A 22 7.56 -18.44 -16.01
CA ASN A 22 7.46 -19.89 -15.81
C ASN A 22 8.77 -20.58 -15.40
N LYS A 23 9.73 -19.85 -14.80
CA LYS A 23 11.00 -20.41 -14.31
C LYS A 23 10.86 -21.05 -12.92
N ILE A 24 9.88 -20.61 -12.14
CA ILE A 24 9.56 -21.18 -10.83
C ILE A 24 8.05 -21.45 -10.70
N GLY A 25 7.68 -22.35 -9.79
CA GLY A 25 6.29 -22.62 -9.43
C GLY A 25 5.73 -21.69 -8.34
N GLU A 26 4.41 -21.66 -8.20
CA GLU A 26 3.72 -20.74 -7.28
C GLU A 26 4.13 -20.95 -5.81
N ARG A 27 4.33 -22.21 -5.41
CA ARG A 27 4.80 -22.53 -4.05
C ARG A 27 6.14 -21.84 -3.75
N HIS A 28 7.02 -21.75 -4.75
CA HIS A 28 8.31 -21.07 -4.61
C HIS A 28 8.12 -19.56 -4.49
N LEU A 29 7.28 -18.96 -5.35
CA LEU A 29 6.90 -17.54 -5.27
C LEU A 29 6.43 -17.19 -3.86
N ILE A 30 5.40 -17.86 -3.35
CA ILE A 30 4.79 -17.56 -2.04
C ILE A 30 5.80 -17.75 -0.89
N THR A 31 6.77 -18.66 -1.04
CA THR A 31 7.76 -18.92 0.01
C THR A 31 8.89 -17.88 0.00
N LYS A 32 9.33 -17.41 -1.18
CA LYS A 32 10.51 -16.54 -1.33
C LYS A 32 10.17 -15.06 -1.47
N ALA A 33 8.98 -14.75 -1.96
CA ALA A 33 8.36 -13.44 -1.94
C ALA A 33 7.08 -13.56 -1.10
N PRO A 34 7.19 -13.63 0.23
CA PRO A 34 6.04 -13.84 1.09
C PRO A 34 5.03 -12.71 0.87
N THR A 35 3.93 -13.08 0.21
CA THR A 35 2.77 -12.22 -0.03
C THR A 35 1.84 -12.26 1.17
N TRP A 36 0.77 -11.48 1.10
CA TRP A 36 -0.27 -11.51 2.13
C TRP A 36 -0.88 -12.91 2.23
N ASN A 37 -1.23 -13.33 3.46
CA ASN A 37 -1.70 -14.69 3.74
C ASN A 37 -2.91 -15.13 2.87
N ASN A 38 -3.70 -14.17 2.39
CA ASN A 38 -4.86 -14.38 1.53
C ASN A 38 -4.53 -14.40 0.02
N TYR A 39 -3.25 -14.36 -0.39
CA TYR A 39 -2.83 -14.29 -1.79
C TYR A 39 -3.54 -15.27 -2.71
N LYS A 40 -3.57 -16.55 -2.33
CA LYS A 40 -4.16 -17.61 -3.16
C LYS A 40 -5.63 -17.35 -3.49
N ALA A 41 -6.38 -16.77 -2.56
CA ALA A 41 -7.80 -16.52 -2.69
C ALA A 41 -8.10 -15.14 -3.30
N SER A 42 -7.30 -14.12 -2.96
CA SER A 42 -7.62 -12.73 -3.27
C SER A 42 -6.82 -12.12 -4.41
N TYR A 43 -5.62 -12.62 -4.70
CA TYR A 43 -4.66 -11.94 -5.58
C TYR A 43 -4.11 -12.81 -6.71
N ARG A 44 -4.02 -14.13 -6.50
CA ARG A 44 -3.57 -15.09 -7.53
C ARG A 44 -4.30 -14.89 -8.87
N PRO A 45 -5.64 -14.73 -8.96
CA PRO A 45 -6.30 -14.58 -10.26
C PRO A 45 -5.75 -13.43 -11.11
N LEU A 46 -5.36 -12.31 -10.48
CA LEU A 46 -4.80 -11.15 -11.18
C LEU A 46 -3.37 -11.43 -11.67
N VAL A 47 -2.54 -12.08 -10.83
CA VAL A 47 -1.17 -12.46 -11.22
C VAL A 47 -1.19 -13.50 -12.33
N GLU A 48 -2.05 -14.51 -12.25
CA GLU A 48 -2.21 -15.52 -13.30
C GLU A 48 -2.73 -14.92 -14.60
N TYR A 49 -3.70 -14.00 -14.51
CA TYR A 49 -4.17 -13.27 -15.68
C TYR A 49 -3.03 -12.49 -16.35
N ALA A 50 -2.25 -11.74 -15.57
CA ALA A 50 -1.11 -10.99 -16.08
C ALA A 50 -0.07 -11.93 -16.73
N LYS A 51 0.26 -13.04 -16.06
CA LYS A 51 1.16 -14.07 -16.55
C LYS A 51 0.72 -14.68 -17.87
N GLN A 52 -0.55 -15.07 -18.00
CA GLN A 52 -1.12 -15.64 -19.23
C GLN A 52 -1.06 -14.66 -20.42
N HIS A 53 -1.19 -13.37 -20.15
CA HIS A 53 -1.18 -12.30 -21.16
C HIS A 53 0.18 -11.64 -21.33
N LYS A 54 1.24 -12.16 -20.69
CA LYS A 54 2.60 -11.58 -20.70
C LYS A 54 2.61 -10.10 -20.30
N MET A 55 1.72 -9.73 -19.38
CA MET A 55 1.67 -8.39 -18.80
C MET A 55 2.70 -8.29 -17.67
N PRO A 56 3.51 -7.22 -17.63
CA PRO A 56 4.39 -6.98 -16.49
C PRO A 56 3.59 -6.85 -15.19
N VAL A 57 4.11 -7.43 -14.11
CA VAL A 57 3.62 -7.20 -12.74
C VAL A 57 4.70 -6.51 -11.94
N ILE A 58 4.38 -5.32 -11.41
CA ILE A 58 5.30 -4.49 -10.64
C ILE A 58 5.04 -4.67 -9.15
N ALA A 59 6.06 -5.11 -8.43
CA ALA A 59 6.13 -5.13 -6.99
C ALA A 59 6.33 -3.71 -6.47
N ALA A 60 5.22 -3.05 -6.11
CA ALA A 60 5.22 -1.61 -5.95
C ALA A 60 5.67 -1.13 -4.57
N ASN A 61 5.45 -1.96 -3.54
CA ASN A 61 5.51 -1.53 -2.15
C ASN A 61 6.96 -1.47 -1.63
N ALA A 62 7.17 -0.65 -0.61
CA ALA A 62 8.42 -0.68 0.15
C ALA A 62 8.50 -1.96 0.99
N PRO A 63 9.71 -2.48 1.24
CA PRO A 63 9.90 -3.61 2.14
C PRO A 63 9.29 -3.37 3.53
N GLY A 64 8.46 -4.30 3.98
CA GLY A 64 7.65 -4.14 5.19
C GLY A 64 8.50 -4.09 6.47
N ASP A 65 9.70 -4.65 6.45
CA ASP A 65 10.67 -4.53 7.53
C ASP A 65 11.22 -3.11 7.67
N ILE A 66 11.61 -2.48 6.56
CA ILE A 66 12.09 -1.09 6.53
C ILE A 66 10.98 -0.15 7.01
N ILE A 67 9.76 -0.30 6.48
CA ILE A 67 8.62 0.53 6.87
C ILE A 67 8.31 0.41 8.37
N ARG A 68 8.33 -0.81 8.91
CA ARG A 68 8.16 -1.04 10.34
C ARG A 68 9.22 -0.32 11.16
N CYS A 69 10.46 -0.30 10.71
CA CYS A 69 11.55 0.37 11.44
C CYS A 69 11.50 1.89 11.34
N ILE A 70 11.05 2.45 10.21
CA ILE A 70 10.66 3.87 10.11
C ILE A 70 9.56 4.18 11.13
N GLY A 71 8.54 3.33 11.23
CA GLY A 71 7.44 3.51 12.18
C GLY A 71 7.84 3.46 13.67
N LYS A 72 9.01 2.89 13.98
CA LYS A 72 9.57 2.78 15.34
C LYS A 72 10.59 3.88 15.64
N THR A 73 11.47 4.18 14.68
CA THR A 73 12.67 5.00 14.92
C THR A 73 12.66 6.32 14.13
N GLY A 74 11.70 6.50 13.23
CA GLY A 74 11.52 7.67 12.40
C GLY A 74 12.36 7.65 11.13
N SER A 75 12.32 8.77 10.41
CA SER A 75 12.95 8.92 9.08
C SER A 75 14.45 8.62 9.05
N LYS A 76 15.18 8.90 10.14
CA LYS A 76 16.63 8.66 10.28
C LYS A 76 17.02 7.18 10.15
N TYR A 77 16.06 6.25 10.20
CA TYR A 77 16.32 4.84 9.93
C TYR A 77 16.94 4.63 8.53
N LEU A 78 16.50 5.41 7.53
CA LEU A 78 16.99 5.26 6.16
C LEU A 78 18.48 5.58 6.02
N ASP A 79 19.03 6.44 6.87
CA ASP A 79 20.45 6.85 6.84
C ASP A 79 21.39 5.70 7.23
N LYS A 80 20.87 4.70 7.93
CA LYS A 80 21.62 3.52 8.39
C LYS A 80 21.58 2.37 7.39
N LEU A 81 20.73 2.45 6.37
CA LEU A 81 20.56 1.35 5.42
C LEU A 81 21.73 1.28 4.45
N PRO A 82 22.23 0.07 4.12
CA PRO A 82 23.11 -0.11 2.98
C PRO A 82 22.45 0.42 1.70
N ALA A 83 23.26 0.94 0.76
CA ALA A 83 22.78 1.56 -0.47
C ALA A 83 21.74 0.70 -1.23
N LYS A 84 21.98 -0.61 -1.34
CA LYS A 84 21.04 -1.54 -1.98
C LYS A 84 19.66 -1.58 -1.29
N LYS A 85 19.63 -1.58 0.05
CA LYS A 85 18.36 -1.55 0.79
C LYS A 85 17.69 -0.17 0.72
N ARG A 86 18.48 0.90 0.72
CA ARG A 86 17.96 2.28 0.62
C ARG A 86 17.23 2.53 -0.70
N GLN A 87 17.67 1.90 -1.80
CA GLN A 87 17.03 2.00 -3.12
C GLN A 87 15.64 1.31 -3.19
N LEU A 88 15.33 0.42 -2.24
CA LEU A 88 14.02 -0.23 -2.15
C LEU A 88 12.92 0.67 -1.57
N VAL A 89 13.29 1.89 -1.13
CA VAL A 89 12.36 2.92 -0.68
C VAL A 89 12.54 4.14 -1.57
N ALA A 90 11.46 4.87 -1.84
CA ALA A 90 11.50 6.07 -2.66
C ALA A 90 12.67 7.01 -2.30
N ALA A 91 13.21 7.68 -3.31
CA ALA A 91 14.25 8.69 -3.13
C ALA A 91 13.75 9.78 -2.16
N GLU A 92 12.53 10.26 -2.38
CA GLU A 92 11.83 11.24 -1.56
C GLU A 92 10.73 10.59 -0.70
N ALA A 93 11.14 9.74 0.24
CA ALA A 93 10.24 8.89 1.02
C ALA A 93 9.25 9.62 1.95
N PHE A 94 9.56 10.86 2.36
CA PHE A 94 8.82 11.56 3.42
C PHE A 94 8.13 12.84 2.97
N ILE A 95 8.00 13.06 1.65
CA ILE A 95 7.26 14.22 1.15
C ILE A 95 5.77 13.96 1.33
N ASP A 96 5.11 14.92 1.98
CA ASP A 96 3.66 14.95 2.17
C ASP A 96 2.95 15.54 0.95
N VAL A 97 1.64 15.32 0.88
CA VAL A 97 0.72 16.02 -0.01
C VAL A 97 -0.36 16.70 0.81
N ASP A 98 -0.76 17.89 0.39
CA ASP A 98 -1.70 18.72 1.14
C ASP A 98 -2.98 17.96 1.52
N GLY A 99 -3.34 18.02 2.82
CA GLY A 99 -4.51 17.36 3.40
C GLY A 99 -4.33 15.88 3.76
N TYR A 100 -3.19 15.24 3.44
CA TYR A 100 -2.99 13.83 3.76
C TYR A 100 -2.66 13.58 5.23
N SER A 101 -1.90 14.46 5.86
CA SER A 101 -1.68 14.43 7.32
C SER A 101 -2.99 14.50 8.10
N ASP A 102 -3.90 15.41 7.76
CA ASP A 102 -5.22 15.52 8.39
C ASP A 102 -6.04 14.24 8.23
N LYS A 103 -6.05 13.65 7.02
CA LYS A 103 -6.70 12.36 6.75
C LYS A 103 -6.11 11.25 7.62
N PHE A 104 -4.79 11.17 7.72
CA PHE A 104 -4.12 10.16 8.53
C PHE A 104 -4.43 10.31 10.02
N PHE A 105 -4.24 11.49 10.59
CA PHE A 105 -4.46 11.71 12.02
C PHE A 105 -5.95 11.61 12.39
N GLY A 106 -6.86 12.03 11.50
CA GLY A 106 -8.30 11.85 11.67
C GLY A 106 -8.71 10.37 11.77
N VAL A 107 -8.18 9.50 10.90
CA VAL A 107 -8.43 8.04 10.97
C VAL A 107 -7.84 7.42 12.23
N MET A 108 -6.72 7.95 12.72
CA MET A 108 -6.11 7.51 13.98
C MET A 108 -6.84 8.03 15.23
N GLY A 109 -7.98 8.71 15.08
CA GLY A 109 -8.81 9.18 16.18
C GLY A 109 -8.35 10.49 16.81
N LEU A 110 -7.39 11.19 16.19
CA LEU A 110 -7.03 12.55 16.58
C LEU A 110 -7.84 13.54 15.74
N THR A 111 -8.95 14.00 16.30
CA THR A 111 -9.68 15.17 15.80
C THR A 111 -9.37 16.36 16.72
N GLY A 112 -8.88 17.48 16.16
CA GLY A 112 -8.43 18.66 16.91
C GLY A 112 -6.94 18.68 17.27
N HIS A 113 -6.47 19.81 17.83
CA HIS A 113 -5.06 20.12 18.17
C HIS A 113 -4.44 19.25 19.29
N VAL A 114 -4.58 17.93 19.22
CA VAL A 114 -3.82 17.02 20.09
C VAL A 114 -2.38 17.02 19.59
N LYS A 115 -1.41 17.33 20.47
CA LYS A 115 0.02 17.21 20.14
C LYS A 115 0.30 15.76 19.71
N THR A 116 0.64 15.59 18.42
CA THR A 116 1.06 14.31 17.85
C THR A 116 2.22 13.76 18.67
N THR A 117 2.06 12.58 19.27
CA THR A 117 3.16 11.90 19.96
C THR A 117 4.25 11.56 18.94
N SER A 118 5.52 11.49 19.38
CA SER A 118 6.63 11.10 18.51
C SER A 118 6.36 9.79 17.76
N ARG A 119 5.73 8.82 18.43
CA ARG A 119 5.37 7.51 17.85
C ARG A 119 4.30 7.59 16.76
N LEU A 120 3.30 8.45 16.94
CA LEU A 120 2.27 8.61 15.92
C LEU A 120 2.83 9.33 14.68
N TYR A 121 3.71 10.31 14.89
CA TYR A 121 4.42 10.97 13.79
C TYR A 121 5.34 10.00 13.05
N GLN A 122 6.07 9.13 13.74
CA GLN A 122 6.88 8.08 13.10
C GLN A 122 6.00 7.11 12.28
N SER A 123 4.83 6.75 12.79
CA SER A 123 3.86 5.91 12.06
C SER A 123 3.36 6.60 10.80
N TYR A 124 3.16 7.92 10.86
CA TYR A 124 2.84 8.73 9.71
C TYR A 124 4.00 8.80 8.69
N GLN A 125 5.25 8.95 9.14
CA GLN A 125 6.42 8.85 8.26
C GLN A 125 6.52 7.49 7.56
N ALA A 126 6.16 6.41 8.25
CA ALA A 126 6.09 5.07 7.67
C ALA A 126 4.99 4.97 6.59
N GLN A 127 3.85 5.63 6.79
CA GLN A 127 2.78 5.72 5.81
C GLN A 127 3.24 6.48 4.55
N LEU A 128 3.85 7.67 4.72
CA LEU A 128 4.43 8.44 3.63
C LEU A 128 5.46 7.63 2.83
N ALA A 129 6.32 6.87 3.52
CA ALA A 129 7.32 6.04 2.87
C ALA A 129 6.70 4.93 2.01
N ARG A 130 5.59 4.30 2.45
CA ARG A 130 4.84 3.34 1.60
C ARG A 130 4.30 4.01 0.35
N ASP A 131 3.56 5.10 0.53
CA ASP A 131 2.86 5.80 -0.55
C ASP A 131 3.80 6.38 -1.60
N ASN A 132 4.86 7.07 -1.17
CA ASN A 132 5.87 7.60 -2.08
C ASN A 132 6.61 6.47 -2.82
N THR A 133 6.86 5.33 -2.16
CA THR A 133 7.50 4.18 -2.81
C THR A 133 6.61 3.56 -3.88
N MET A 134 5.32 3.32 -3.59
CA MET A 134 4.38 2.83 -4.59
C MET A 134 4.23 3.79 -5.77
N ALA A 135 4.11 5.10 -5.49
CA ALA A 135 4.02 6.13 -6.52
C ALA A 135 5.27 6.16 -7.41
N GLU A 136 6.46 6.09 -6.82
CA GLU A 136 7.71 6.06 -7.57
C GLU A 136 7.85 4.77 -8.41
N SER A 137 7.40 3.61 -7.89
CA SER A 137 7.39 2.34 -8.64
C SER A 137 6.50 2.44 -9.87
N ILE A 138 5.30 3.02 -9.74
CA ILE A 138 4.38 3.26 -10.86
C ILE A 138 4.99 4.24 -11.87
N ASN A 139 5.56 5.34 -11.41
CA ASN A 139 6.16 6.35 -12.29
C ASN A 139 7.36 5.78 -13.07
N GLN A 140 8.18 4.95 -12.45
CA GLN A 140 9.29 4.25 -13.11
C GLN A 140 8.78 3.29 -14.18
N ALA A 141 7.75 2.49 -13.88
CA ALA A 141 7.14 1.60 -14.86
C ALA A 141 6.57 2.36 -16.07
N LEU A 142 5.92 3.50 -15.85
CA LEU A 142 5.43 4.38 -16.92
C LEU A 142 6.56 5.00 -17.75
N LYS A 143 7.67 5.40 -17.12
CA LYS A 143 8.85 5.91 -17.86
C LYS A 143 9.48 4.85 -18.76
N GLN A 144 9.50 3.59 -18.31
CA GLN A 144 10.00 2.46 -19.09
C GLN A 144 9.02 2.03 -20.19
N SER A 145 7.74 2.40 -20.08
CA SER A 145 6.70 2.09 -21.07
C SER A 145 5.72 3.26 -21.23
N PRO A 146 6.10 4.33 -21.95
CA PRO A 146 5.35 5.59 -21.99
C PRO A 146 3.89 5.50 -22.46
N ASN A 147 3.57 4.47 -23.26
CA ASN A 147 2.22 4.23 -23.78
C ASN A 147 1.45 3.17 -22.98
N ALA A 148 2.00 2.68 -21.87
CA ALA A 148 1.34 1.69 -21.05
C ALA A 148 0.32 2.33 -20.11
N GLN A 149 -0.85 1.70 -20.00
CA GLN A 149 -1.77 1.92 -18.90
C GLN A 149 -1.35 1.04 -17.70
N VAL A 150 -1.26 1.63 -16.51
CA VAL A 150 -1.01 0.92 -15.25
C VAL A 150 -2.32 0.76 -14.49
N ILE A 151 -2.61 -0.47 -14.05
CA ILE A 151 -3.63 -0.76 -13.04
C ILE A 151 -2.89 -1.03 -11.74
N HIS A 152 -3.09 -0.18 -10.74
CA HIS A 152 -2.48 -0.34 -9.42
C HIS A 152 -3.50 -0.83 -8.39
N LEU A 153 -3.21 -1.95 -7.74
CA LEU A 153 -4.03 -2.54 -6.69
C LEU A 153 -3.46 -2.19 -5.32
N ASN A 154 -4.23 -1.44 -4.52
CA ASN A 154 -3.87 -1.06 -3.16
C ASN A 154 -5.09 -1.00 -2.22
N GLY A 155 -4.82 -0.87 -0.92
CA GLY A 155 -5.83 -0.52 0.07
C GLY A 155 -6.40 0.88 -0.18
N SER A 156 -7.69 1.08 0.04
CA SER A 156 -8.40 2.33 -0.29
C SER A 156 -7.82 3.57 0.38
N PHE A 157 -7.20 3.44 1.55
CA PHE A 157 -6.54 4.56 2.23
C PHE A 157 -5.41 5.19 1.39
N HIS A 158 -4.72 4.39 0.57
CA HIS A 158 -3.60 4.80 -0.27
C HIS A 158 -4.02 5.54 -1.55
N SER A 159 -5.30 5.56 -1.91
CA SER A 159 -5.78 6.13 -3.18
C SER A 159 -7.04 6.99 -3.08
N ALA A 160 -7.91 6.76 -2.09
CA ALA A 160 -9.12 7.53 -1.89
C ALA A 160 -8.82 9.03 -1.74
N ASP A 161 -9.75 9.86 -2.22
CA ASP A 161 -9.63 11.33 -2.26
C ASP A 161 -8.46 11.85 -3.11
N HIS A 162 -7.84 10.99 -3.92
CA HIS A 162 -6.60 11.27 -4.67
C HIS A 162 -5.41 11.69 -3.78
N LEU A 163 -5.40 11.25 -2.52
CA LEU A 163 -4.28 11.44 -1.60
C LEU A 163 -3.35 10.20 -1.60
N GLY A 164 -2.44 10.10 -0.63
CA GLY A 164 -1.53 8.97 -0.50
C GLY A 164 -0.69 8.73 -1.76
N THR A 165 -0.71 7.50 -2.27
CA THR A 165 -0.01 7.07 -3.48
C THR A 165 -0.43 7.89 -4.71
N VAL A 166 -1.72 8.23 -4.84
CA VAL A 166 -2.21 9.02 -5.99
C VAL A 166 -1.67 10.45 -5.93
N GLY A 167 -1.68 11.07 -4.75
CA GLY A 167 -1.11 12.40 -4.55
C GLY A 167 0.38 12.43 -4.83
N ALA A 168 1.13 11.47 -4.28
CA ALA A 168 2.56 11.33 -4.52
C ALA A 168 2.86 11.09 -6.01
N LEU A 169 2.06 10.29 -6.71
CA LEU A 169 2.23 10.04 -8.15
C LEU A 169 1.99 11.30 -8.99
N LYS A 170 0.95 12.09 -8.68
CA LYS A 170 0.70 13.38 -9.34
C LYS A 170 1.81 14.39 -9.09
N ARG A 171 2.43 14.38 -7.91
CA ARG A 171 3.63 15.19 -7.64
C ARG A 171 4.81 14.79 -8.52
N LEU A 172 5.04 13.49 -8.69
CA LEU A 172 6.12 12.95 -9.53
C LEU A 172 5.87 13.10 -11.04
N ASN A 173 4.61 13.14 -11.45
CA ASN A 173 4.18 13.29 -12.83
C ASN A 173 2.89 14.14 -12.90
N PRO A 174 2.99 15.47 -12.92
CA PRO A 174 1.80 16.36 -12.89
C PRO A 174 0.84 16.20 -14.06
N ALA A 175 1.31 15.66 -15.19
CA ALA A 175 0.49 15.44 -16.38
C ALA A 175 -0.26 14.09 -16.36
N ILE A 176 -0.07 13.25 -15.33
CA ILE A 176 -0.68 11.92 -15.29
C ILE A 176 -2.19 12.00 -15.03
N ASN A 177 -2.94 11.29 -15.87
CA ASN A 177 -4.36 11.06 -15.64
C ASN A 177 -4.55 9.85 -14.74
N VAL A 178 -5.21 10.06 -13.60
CA VAL A 178 -5.48 9.00 -12.62
C VAL A 178 -6.97 8.95 -12.32
N VAL A 179 -7.52 7.74 -12.40
CA VAL A 179 -8.88 7.40 -12.00
C VAL A 179 -8.80 6.45 -10.81
N VAL A 180 -9.58 6.71 -9.75
CA VAL A 180 -9.66 5.81 -8.61
C VAL A 180 -10.95 4.99 -8.71
N ILE A 181 -10.82 3.67 -8.54
CA ILE A 181 -11.95 2.75 -8.45
C ILE A 181 -12.02 2.23 -7.02
N THR A 182 -13.02 2.67 -6.26
CA THR A 182 -13.14 2.30 -4.85
C THR A 182 -14.20 1.21 -4.64
N PRO A 183 -13.87 0.08 -4.00
CA PRO A 183 -14.88 -0.87 -3.55
C PRO A 183 -15.73 -0.27 -2.41
N VAL A 184 -17.05 -0.26 -2.58
CA VAL A 184 -18.00 0.28 -1.58
C VAL A 184 -19.17 -0.69 -1.44
N HIS A 185 -19.59 -1.02 -0.21
CA HIS A 185 -20.79 -1.84 -0.02
C HIS A 185 -22.03 -1.10 -0.49
N THR A 186 -22.96 -1.80 -1.13
CA THR A 186 -24.14 -1.23 -1.82
C THR A 186 -24.95 -0.28 -0.92
N GLY A 187 -25.12 -0.59 0.36
CA GLY A 187 -25.83 0.26 1.32
C GLY A 187 -25.04 1.46 1.89
N GLN A 188 -23.76 1.61 1.54
CA GLN A 188 -22.87 2.64 2.09
C GLN A 188 -22.48 3.71 1.07
N LEU A 189 -22.89 3.57 -0.19
CA LEU A 189 -22.47 4.48 -1.27
C LEU A 189 -22.82 5.94 -0.97
N VAL A 190 -24.04 6.21 -0.50
CA VAL A 190 -24.51 7.58 -0.21
C VAL A 190 -23.63 8.24 0.86
N ASP A 191 -23.37 7.53 1.97
CA ASP A 191 -22.56 8.06 3.06
C ASP A 191 -21.08 8.18 2.68
N TYR A 192 -20.58 7.24 1.86
CA TYR A 192 -19.23 7.31 1.31
C TYR A 192 -19.07 8.59 0.47
N LYS A 193 -19.99 8.85 -0.47
CA LYS A 193 -19.95 10.05 -1.32
C LYS A 193 -20.04 11.37 -0.54
N LYS A 194 -20.69 11.39 0.63
CA LYS A 194 -20.75 12.58 1.50
C LYS A 194 -19.45 12.87 2.23
N LYS A 195 -18.64 11.84 2.51
CA LYS A 195 -17.41 11.94 3.31
C LYS A 195 -16.15 12.13 2.47
N HIS A 196 -16.23 11.83 1.18
CA HIS A 196 -15.08 11.79 0.29
C HIS A 196 -15.17 12.84 -0.82
N GLN A 197 -14.02 13.37 -1.20
CA GLN A 197 -13.90 14.27 -2.34
C GLN A 197 -13.76 13.43 -3.61
N LEU A 198 -14.81 13.41 -4.43
CA LEU A 198 -14.85 12.60 -5.64
C LEU A 198 -14.27 13.41 -6.81
N LYS A 199 -13.25 12.89 -7.49
CA LYS A 199 -12.66 13.56 -8.66
C LYS A 199 -12.62 12.63 -9.87
N ASN A 200 -13.79 12.45 -10.49
CA ASN A 200 -14.01 11.52 -11.60
C ASN A 200 -13.74 10.04 -11.24
N ASP A 201 -14.13 9.69 -10.02
CA ASP A 201 -13.96 8.34 -9.47
C ASP A 201 -15.10 7.39 -9.83
N TYR A 202 -14.79 6.10 -9.81
CA TYR A 202 -15.77 5.02 -9.99
C TYR A 202 -15.88 4.19 -8.71
N PHE A 203 -17.01 3.52 -8.57
CA PHE A 203 -17.30 2.67 -7.42
C PHE A 203 -17.61 1.25 -7.86
N TYR A 204 -16.94 0.29 -7.24
CA TYR A 204 -17.25 -1.12 -7.39
C TYR A 204 -18.17 -1.54 -6.25
N LEU A 205 -19.45 -1.78 -6.55
CA LEU A 205 -20.46 -2.06 -5.53
C LEU A 205 -20.36 -3.50 -5.04
N LEU A 206 -20.11 -3.65 -3.75
CA LEU A 206 -20.02 -4.94 -3.08
C LEU A 206 -21.33 -5.28 -2.38
N ASN A 207 -21.67 -6.56 -2.38
CA ASN A 207 -22.70 -7.08 -1.49
C ASN A 207 -22.25 -6.96 -0.04
N GLN A 208 -23.22 -6.80 0.87
CA GLN A 208 -22.95 -6.85 2.31
C GLN A 208 -22.35 -8.22 2.66
N GLN A 209 -21.26 -8.21 3.41
CA GLN A 209 -20.69 -9.42 4.00
C GLN A 209 -21.27 -9.59 5.41
N PRO A 210 -21.22 -10.81 5.99
CA PRO A 210 -21.53 -11.01 7.39
C PRO A 210 -20.72 -10.06 8.29
N LYS A 211 -21.31 -9.63 9.41
CA LYS A 211 -20.58 -8.80 10.38
C LYS A 211 -19.39 -9.58 10.93
N ASP A 212 -18.19 -9.01 10.81
CA ASP A 212 -16.96 -9.61 11.37
C ASP A 212 -17.09 -9.87 12.88
N PHE A 213 -17.73 -8.93 13.60
CA PHE A 213 -17.98 -9.06 15.03
C PHE A 213 -19.39 -8.58 15.38
N VAL A 214 -20.15 -9.45 16.05
CA VAL A 214 -21.40 -9.06 16.75
C VAL A 214 -21.10 -8.62 18.18
N SER A 215 -20.07 -9.21 18.80
CA SER A 215 -19.65 -8.93 20.17
C SER A 215 -18.45 -7.99 20.22
N VAL A 216 -18.60 -6.85 20.89
CA VAL A 216 -17.52 -5.90 21.16
C VAL A 216 -16.38 -6.56 21.95
N LYS A 217 -16.70 -7.50 22.86
CA LYS A 217 -15.70 -8.27 23.60
C LYS A 217 -14.84 -9.10 22.64
N ASN A 218 -15.46 -9.81 21.71
CA ASN A 218 -14.74 -10.64 20.74
C ASN A 218 -13.91 -9.77 19.79
N MET A 219 -14.44 -8.62 19.35
CA MET A 219 -13.69 -7.63 18.56
C MET A 219 -12.41 -7.19 19.29
N LYS A 220 -12.52 -6.81 20.57
CA LYS A 220 -11.36 -6.38 21.38
C LYS A 220 -10.32 -7.50 21.55
N VAL A 221 -10.77 -8.74 21.77
CA VAL A 221 -9.89 -9.91 21.88
C VAL A 221 -9.15 -10.16 20.56
N ALA A 222 -9.86 -10.15 19.43
CA ALA A 222 -9.28 -10.31 18.11
C ALA A 222 -8.28 -9.19 17.78
N HIS A 223 -8.62 -7.94 18.08
CA HIS A 223 -7.72 -6.80 17.91
C HIS A 223 -6.43 -6.98 18.73
N LYS A 224 -6.53 -7.38 20.01
CA LYS A 224 -5.35 -7.64 20.84
C LYS A 224 -4.46 -8.75 20.26
N ALA A 225 -5.06 -9.82 19.74
CA ALA A 225 -4.34 -10.93 19.13
C ALA A 225 -3.59 -10.52 17.84
N MET A 226 -4.19 -9.68 17.00
CA MET A 226 -3.55 -9.17 15.77
C MET A 226 -2.23 -8.44 16.05
N PHE A 227 -2.15 -7.70 17.16
CA PHE A 227 -0.96 -6.90 17.51
C PHE A 227 0.01 -7.60 18.48
N ALA A 228 -0.25 -8.85 18.88
CA ALA A 228 0.51 -9.55 19.92
C ALA A 228 2.01 -9.70 19.59
N LYS A 229 2.37 -9.86 18.31
CA LYS A 229 3.77 -10.02 17.86
C LYS A 229 4.45 -8.72 17.41
N SER A 230 3.78 -7.58 17.56
CA SER A 230 4.30 -6.29 17.08
C SER A 230 5.60 -5.89 17.79
N ALA A 231 5.70 -6.15 19.10
CA ALA A 231 6.86 -5.81 19.92
C ALA A 231 8.10 -6.65 19.58
N GLU A 232 7.93 -7.95 19.29
CA GLU A 232 9.02 -8.84 18.89
C GLU A 232 9.63 -8.40 17.56
N LYS A 233 8.78 -8.16 16.55
CA LYS A 233 9.23 -7.64 15.26
C LYS A 233 9.92 -6.29 15.43
N ALA A 234 9.48 -5.44 16.34
CA ALA A 234 10.10 -4.12 16.55
C ALA A 234 11.57 -4.20 17.04
N LYS A 235 12.04 -5.32 17.63
CA LYS A 235 13.44 -5.46 18.07
C LYS A 235 14.45 -5.56 16.92
N LEU A 236 14.00 -5.92 15.72
CA LEU A 236 14.85 -6.07 14.53
C LEU A 236 15.26 -4.75 13.85
N CYS A 237 14.99 -3.62 14.49
CA CYS A 237 15.20 -2.28 13.95
C CYS A 237 16.41 -1.54 14.55
N GLU A 238 17.14 -2.23 15.45
CA GLU A 238 18.32 -1.72 16.15
C GLU A 238 19.60 -2.06 15.38
#